data_AF-A0A060BTL4-F1
#
_entry.id   AF-A0A060BTL4-F1
#
_cell.length_a   1.000
_cell.length_b   1.000
_cell.length_c   1.000
_cell.angle_alpha   90.00
_cell.angle_beta   90.00
_cell.angle_gamma   90.00
#
_symmetry.space_group_name_H-M   'P 1'
#
loop_
_entity.id
_entity.type
_entity.pdbx_description
1 polymer ?
#
loop_
_entity_poly.entity_id
_entity_poly.type
_entity_poly.pdbx_seq_one_letter_code
_entity_poly.pdbx_strand_id
1 'polypeptide(L)'
;FCPQRNRREAKIYENNHLSGYIPLSGDLLNTSIISEDKFVRWDNGFDFYAPQTFLDDQGRSIMFGWMGLPDAPYLSRLPGSLVFGNVLQSLDL
;
A
#
# COMPACT_ATOMS: atom_id res chain seq x y z
N PHE A 1 -2.21 -5.22 -0.64
CA PHE A 1 -1.79 -5.68 0.70
C PHE A 1 -0.52 -4.94 1.12
N CYS A 2 -0.22 -4.92 2.43
CA CYS A 2 0.90 -4.19 3.01
C CYS A 2 1.86 -5.16 3.72
N PRO A 3 2.72 -5.88 2.99
CA PRO A 3 3.60 -6.87 3.58
C PRO A 3 4.62 -6.17 4.50
N GLN A 4 4.57 -6.49 5.79
CA GLN A 4 5.53 -5.96 6.76
C GLN A 4 6.80 -6.82 6.73
N ARG A 5 7.94 -6.21 6.40
CA ARG A 5 9.23 -6.90 6.44
C ARG A 5 9.83 -6.85 7.84
N ASN A 6 10.59 -7.90 8.18
CA ASN A 6 11.44 -7.87 9.35
C ASN A 6 12.60 -6.85 9.14
N ARG A 7 13.05 -6.22 10.21
CA ARG A 7 14.01 -5.10 10.19
C ARG A 7 15.40 -5.44 9.59
N ARG A 8 15.71 -6.73 9.37
CA ARG A 8 17.04 -7.21 8.94
C ARG A 8 17.22 -7.25 7.41
N GLU A 9 16.12 -7.21 6.65
CA GLU A 9 16.12 -7.36 5.19
C GLU A 9 15.85 -6.04 4.42
N ALA A 10 15.87 -4.91 5.15
CA ALA A 10 15.50 -3.55 4.74
C ALA A 10 16.45 -2.85 3.74
N LYS A 11 17.31 -3.59 3.01
CA LYS A 11 18.44 -2.97 2.27
C LYS A 11 18.18 -2.61 0.81
N ILE A 12 16.99 -2.90 0.26
CA ILE A 12 16.70 -2.80 -1.18
C ILE A 12 15.76 -1.64 -1.53
N TYR A 13 14.99 -1.12 -0.57
CA TYR A 13 14.00 -0.06 -0.80
C TYR A 13 14.14 1.06 0.23
N GLU A 14 13.90 2.31 -0.20
CA GLU A 14 13.97 3.49 0.67
C GLU A 14 12.86 3.50 1.74
N ASN A 15 11.76 2.79 1.50
CA ASN A 15 10.64 2.62 2.42
C ASN A 15 10.44 1.15 2.81
N ASN A 16 10.51 0.85 4.11
CA ASN A 16 10.30 -0.49 4.68
C ASN A 16 8.82 -0.89 4.77
N HIS A 17 7.92 0.05 4.53
CA HIS A 17 6.47 -0.11 4.58
C HIS A 17 5.91 -0.09 3.15
N LEU A 18 6.01 -1.24 2.48
CA LEU A 18 5.51 -1.39 1.12
C LEU A 18 3.99 -1.55 1.10
N SER A 19 3.37 -0.96 0.08
CA SER A 19 1.97 -1.21 -0.28
C SER A 19 1.90 -1.56 -1.75
N GLY A 20 1.24 -2.67 -2.07
CA GLY A 20 1.14 -3.14 -3.45
C GLY A 20 0.12 -4.25 -3.66
N TYR A 21 0.18 -4.85 -4.84
CA TYR A 21 -0.65 -5.96 -5.26
C TYR A 21 0.15 -6.96 -6.09
N ILE A 22 -0.40 -8.15 -6.29
CA ILE A 22 0.12 -9.13 -7.23
C ILE A 22 -1.00 -9.38 -8.24
N PRO A 23 -0.78 -9.10 -9.55
CA PRO A 23 -1.76 -9.41 -10.57
C PRO A 23 -1.93 -10.93 -10.70
N LEU A 24 -3.19 -11.38 -10.69
CA LEU A 24 -3.53 -12.78 -10.95
C LEU A 24 -3.87 -12.95 -12.42
N SER A 25 -3.41 -14.05 -13.02
CA SER A 25 -3.76 -14.44 -14.38
C SER A 25 -5.11 -15.17 -14.48
N GLY A 26 -5.79 -15.37 -13.35
CA GLY A 26 -7.02 -16.15 -13.25
C GLY A 26 -7.81 -15.82 -11.99
N ASP A 27 -8.79 -16.66 -11.69
CA ASP A 27 -9.69 -16.47 -10.56
C ASP A 27 -8.99 -16.68 -9.21
N LEU A 28 -9.33 -15.83 -8.24
CA LEU A 28 -8.73 -15.84 -6.90
C LEU A 28 -8.98 -17.18 -6.16
N LEU A 29 -10.19 -17.73 -6.25
CA LEU A 29 -10.57 -18.95 -5.53
C LEU A 29 -9.94 -20.21 -6.14
N ASN A 30 -9.56 -20.16 -7.41
CA ASN A 30 -8.88 -21.24 -8.11
C ASN A 30 -7.35 -21.10 -8.10
N THR A 31 -6.81 -20.06 -7.46
CA THR A 31 -5.37 -19.81 -7.37
C THR A 31 -4.80 -20.42 -6.08
N SER A 32 -3.93 -21.43 -6.22
CA SER A 32 -3.26 -22.08 -5.07
C SER A 32 -1.84 -21.58 -4.82
N ILE A 33 -1.19 -20.98 -5.82
CA ILE A 33 0.19 -20.48 -5.74
C ILE A 33 0.22 -19.06 -6.31
N ILE A 34 0.78 -18.15 -5.53
CA ILE A 34 1.02 -16.76 -5.92
C ILE A 34 2.52 -16.52 -5.92
N SER A 35 3.03 -15.96 -7.02
CA SER A 35 4.46 -15.68 -7.18
C SER A 35 4.78 -14.29 -6.65
N GLU A 36 5.62 -14.21 -5.61
CA GLU A 36 5.96 -12.94 -4.92
C GLU A 36 6.77 -11.98 -5.80
N ASP A 37 7.50 -12.50 -6.79
CA ASP A 37 8.28 -11.72 -7.77
C ASP A 37 7.40 -10.84 -8.67
N LYS A 38 6.10 -11.13 -8.76
CA LYS A 38 5.12 -10.33 -9.50
C LYS A 38 4.55 -9.15 -8.69
N PHE A 39 5.09 -8.87 -7.51
CA PHE A 39 4.63 -7.76 -6.68
C PHE A 39 4.82 -6.42 -7.40
N VAL A 40 3.72 -5.68 -7.52
CA VAL A 40 3.67 -4.32 -8.08
C VAL A 40 3.34 -3.34 -6.96
N ARG A 41 4.14 -2.29 -6.83
CA ARG A 41 3.91 -1.20 -5.87
C ARG A 41 2.73 -0.33 -6.32
N TRP A 42 1.90 0.09 -5.37
CA TRP A 42 0.84 1.07 -5.64
C TRP A 42 1.38 2.47 -5.88
N ASP A 43 2.43 2.82 -5.14
CA ASP A 43 3.04 4.14 -5.18
C ASP A 43 4.56 4.01 -5.08
N ASN A 44 5.26 4.93 -5.75
CA ASN A 44 6.73 5.01 -5.74
C ASN A 44 7.25 6.13 -4.81
N GLY A 45 6.36 6.82 -4.11
CA GLY A 45 6.68 7.81 -3.09
C GLY A 45 7.11 7.18 -1.75
N PHE A 46 7.32 8.06 -0.77
CA PHE A 46 8.00 7.71 0.49
C PHE A 46 7.04 7.49 1.66
N ASP A 47 5.81 8.01 1.63
CA ASP A 47 4.88 8.01 2.77
C ASP A 47 3.56 7.27 2.53
N PHE A 48 3.35 6.66 1.36
CA PHE A 48 2.08 6.00 1.05
C PHE A 48 1.97 4.61 1.69
N TYR A 49 0.95 4.40 2.53
CA TYR A 49 0.71 3.14 3.23
C TYR A 49 -0.77 2.80 3.44
N ALA A 50 -1.06 1.55 3.79
CA ALA A 50 -2.39 1.06 4.15
C ALA A 50 -3.53 1.40 3.16
N PRO A 51 -3.36 1.19 1.83
CA PRO A 51 -4.44 1.46 0.90
C PRO A 51 -5.62 0.49 1.06
N GLN A 52 -6.83 1.04 0.93
CA GLN A 52 -8.08 0.32 0.82
C GLN A 52 -8.80 0.73 -0.47
N THR A 53 -9.42 -0.24 -1.13
CA THR A 53 -10.14 -0.04 -2.39
C THR A 53 -11.64 -0.21 -2.20
N PHE A 54 -12.41 0.53 -3.00
CA PHE A 54 -13.86 0.54 -3.02
C PHE A 54 -14.35 0.59 -4.47
N LEU A 55 -15.49 -0.04 -4.73
CA LEU A 55 -16.26 0.16 -5.96
C LEU A 55 -17.35 1.18 -5.66
N ASP A 56 -17.46 2.20 -6.51
CA ASP A 56 -18.60 3.11 -6.43
C ASP A 56 -19.79 2.64 -7.27
N ASP A 57 -20.87 3.42 -7.27
CA ASP A 57 -22.12 3.14 -7.99
C ASP A 57 -21.98 3.22 -9.51
N GLN A 58 -20.90 3.83 -10.01
CA GLN A 58 -20.56 3.92 -11.44
C GLN A 58 -19.59 2.83 -11.88
N GLY A 59 -19.20 1.91 -10.99
CA GLY A 59 -18.29 0.81 -11.29
C GLY A 59 -16.81 1.22 -11.33
N ARG A 60 -16.45 2.40 -10.82
CA ARG A 60 -15.06 2.84 -10.73
C ARG A 60 -14.39 2.21 -9.52
N SER A 61 -13.15 1.79 -9.69
CA SER A 61 -12.30 1.35 -8.58
C SER A 61 -11.59 2.57 -7.98
N ILE A 62 -11.89 2.85 -6.71
CA ILE A 62 -11.36 3.99 -5.97
C ILE A 62 -10.45 3.48 -4.86
N MET A 63 -9.25 4.05 -4.74
CA MET A 63 -8.31 3.74 -3.67
C MET A 63 -8.09 4.94 -2.76
N PHE A 64 -8.14 4.69 -1.46
CA PHE A 64 -7.66 5.61 -0.44
C PHE A 64 -6.46 4.98 0.26
N GLY A 65 -5.37 5.72 0.44
CA GLY A 65 -4.23 5.29 1.25
C GLY A 65 -3.76 6.39 2.18
N TRP A 66 -3.10 6.00 3.26
CA TRP A 66 -2.52 6.91 4.24
C TRP A 66 -1.23 7.52 3.71
N MET A 67 -1.11 8.83 3.83
CA MET A 67 0.17 9.54 3.72
C MET A 67 0.80 9.60 5.11
N GLY A 68 1.42 8.49 5.50
CA GLY A 68 2.05 8.33 6.79
C GLY A 68 2.45 6.88 7.02
N LEU A 69 3.65 6.71 7.57
CA LEU A 69 4.16 5.39 7.95
C LEU A 69 3.99 5.19 9.47
N PRO A 70 3.70 3.94 9.92
CA PRO A 70 3.47 3.65 11.33
C PRO A 70 4.60 4.08 12.26
N ASP A 71 5.86 3.91 11.84
CA ASP A 71 7.06 4.09 12.68
C ASP A 71 7.93 5.29 12.26
N ALA A 72 7.44 6.16 11.36
CA ALA A 72 8.22 7.30 10.87
C ALA A 72 8.02 8.56 11.75
N PRO A 73 9.10 9.31 12.03
CA PRO A 73 8.99 10.63 12.64
C PRO A 73 8.56 11.67 11.59
N TYR A 74 7.60 12.52 11.93
CA TYR A 74 7.16 13.63 11.10
C TYR A 74 7.27 14.94 11.88
N LEU A 75 7.83 15.98 11.26
CA LEU A 75 7.96 17.31 11.88
C LEU A 75 6.60 17.94 12.21
N SER A 76 5.59 17.65 11.41
CA SER A 76 4.21 18.11 11.61
C SER A 76 3.44 17.31 12.67
N ARG A 77 3.98 16.20 13.17
CA ARG A 77 3.31 15.36 14.17
C ARG A 77 3.51 15.96 15.56
N LEU A 78 2.40 16.35 16.18
CA LEU A 78 2.40 16.76 17.58
C LEU A 78 2.57 15.52 18.49
N PRO A 79 3.20 15.66 19.67
CA PRO A 79 3.28 14.57 20.64
C PRO A 79 1.90 14.00 20.95
N GLY A 80 1.75 12.68 20.84
CA GLY A 80 0.48 11.98 21.08
C GLY A 80 -0.56 12.08 19.96
N SER A 81 -0.29 12.81 18.86
CA SER A 81 -1.20 12.88 17.72
C SER A 81 -0.96 11.75 16.71
N LEU A 82 -2.03 11.40 15.99
CA LEU A 82 -1.95 10.60 14.78
C LEU A 82 -1.58 11.51 13.59
N VAL A 83 -0.93 10.93 12.59
CA VAL A 83 -0.72 11.60 11.29
C VAL A 83 -1.96 11.33 10.46
N PHE A 84 -2.59 12.39 9.95
CA PHE A 84 -3.76 12.30 9.08
C PHE A 84 -3.41 12.89 7.72
N GLY A 85 -3.53 12.07 6.69
CA GLY A 85 -3.43 12.46 5.29
C GLY A 85 -3.89 11.29 4.44
N ASN A 86 -4.85 11.51 3.54
CA ASN A 86 -5.32 10.48 2.62
C ASN A 86 -5.00 10.91 1.19
N VAL A 87 -4.48 9.99 0.39
CA VAL A 87 -4.44 10.14 -1.06
C VAL A 87 -5.63 9.40 -1.64
N LEU A 88 -6.36 10.09 -2.52
CA LEU A 88 -7.39 9.51 -3.37
C LEU A 88 -6.80 9.23 -4.74
N GLN A 89 -6.94 8.00 -5.21
CA GLN A 89 -6.50 7.60 -6.55
C GLN A 89 -7.60 6.77 -7.22
N SER A 90 -7.92 7.09 -8.48
CA SER A 90 -8.69 6.19 -9.35
C SER A 90 -7.76 5.09 -9.87
N LEU A 91 -8.24 3.84 -9.83
CA LEU A 91 -7.50 2.70 -10.34
C LEU A 91 -7.97 2.35 -11.73
N ASP A 92 -7.06 2.42 -12.69
CA ASP A 92 -7.22 1.85 -14.02
C ASP A 92 -6.40 0.55 -14.03
N LEU A 93 -7.03 -0.56 -13.63
CA LEU A 93 -6.42 -1.90 -13.53
C LEU A 93 -6.79 -2.79 -14.72
#